data_AF-A0A4Q3T8B3-F1
#
_entry.id   AF-A0A4Q3T8B3-F1
#
_cell.length_a   1.000
_cell.length_b   1.000
_cell.length_c   1.000
_cell.angle_alpha   90.00
_cell.angle_beta   90.00
_cell.angle_gamma   90.00
#
_symmetry.space_group_name_H-M   'P 1'
#
loop_
_entity.id
_entity.type
_entity.pdbx_description
1 polymer ?
#
loop_
_entity_poly.entity_id
_entity_poly.type
_entity_poly.pdbx_seq_one_letter_code
_entity_poly.pdbx_strand_id
1 'polypeptide(L)'
;MTKLERAGAAKPVVGLVVPTGYSFNLDGTNIYMTLAALFIAQAMDVHLSLGEQLGLLAVAMLSSKGAAGVTGSGFITLAATLAVVPSVPVAGMALILGVDRFMSECRALTNFVGNAVATLVIARWEGKLDREALALALDGGAGPVAEMPDPAAGPGDDKALADD
;
A
#
# COMPACT_ATOMS: atom_id res chain seq x y z
N MET A 1 -0.49 -13.58 -0.68
CA MET A 1 0.76 -14.22 -0.26
C MET A 1 1.16 -15.32 -1.24
N THR A 2 0.38 -16.40 -1.42
CA THR A 2 0.69 -17.50 -2.36
C THR A 2 1.04 -17.07 -3.79
N LYS A 3 0.37 -16.04 -4.35
CA LYS A 3 0.72 -15.52 -5.68
C LYS A 3 2.13 -14.91 -5.75
N LEU A 4 2.59 -14.28 -4.67
CA LEU A 4 3.94 -13.70 -4.60
C LEU A 4 4.99 -14.80 -4.41
N GLU A 5 4.65 -15.83 -3.64
CA GLU A 5 5.51 -17.03 -3.48
C GLU A 5 5.64 -17.79 -4.80
N ARG A 6 4.55 -18.00 -5.56
CA ARG A 6 4.60 -18.57 -6.92
C ARG A 6 5.32 -17.70 -7.94
N ALA A 7 5.37 -16.39 -7.70
CA ALA A 7 6.12 -15.45 -8.52
C ALA A 7 7.62 -15.41 -8.15
N GLY A 8 8.10 -16.33 -7.31
CA GLY A 8 9.53 -16.47 -6.98
C GLY A 8 9.98 -15.78 -5.70
N ALA A 9 9.10 -15.08 -4.96
CA ALA A 9 9.50 -14.42 -3.72
C ALA A 9 9.52 -15.40 -2.54
N ALA A 10 10.64 -15.50 -1.84
CA ALA A 10 10.78 -16.46 -0.74
C ALA A 10 9.74 -16.24 0.38
N LYS A 11 9.17 -17.35 0.89
CA LYS A 11 8.14 -17.35 1.93
C LYS A 11 8.45 -16.50 3.17
N PRO A 12 9.69 -16.49 3.72
CA PRO A 12 10.01 -15.62 4.85
C PRO A 12 9.89 -14.12 4.53
N VAL A 13 10.22 -13.71 3.30
CA VAL A 13 10.10 -12.31 2.86
C VAL A 13 8.63 -11.94 2.71
N VAL A 14 7.85 -12.77 2.02
CA VAL A 14 6.40 -12.56 1.85
C VAL A 14 5.68 -12.51 3.20
N GLY A 15 6.03 -13.44 4.10
CA GLY A 15 5.45 -13.56 5.44
C GLY A 15 5.78 -12.40 6.39
N LEU A 16 6.83 -11.63 6.11
CA LEU A 16 7.15 -10.41 6.87
C LEU A 16 6.62 -9.16 6.18
N VAL A 17 6.93 -8.97 4.89
CA VAL A 17 6.67 -7.71 4.18
C VAL A 17 5.18 -7.47 3.95
N VAL A 18 4.42 -8.51 3.59
CA VAL A 18 2.98 -8.32 3.31
C VAL A 18 2.20 -7.94 4.58
N PRO A 19 2.32 -8.65 5.73
CA PRO A 19 1.62 -8.25 6.94
C PRO A 19 2.05 -6.87 7.45
N THR A 20 3.36 -6.58 7.47
CA THR A 20 3.85 -5.26 7.88
C THR A 20 3.36 -4.15 6.94
N GLY A 21 3.34 -4.40 5.62
CA GLY A 21 2.84 -3.46 4.63
C GLY A 21 1.36 -3.13 4.78
N TYR A 22 0.52 -4.11 5.15
CA TYR A 22 -0.90 -3.86 5.42
C TYR A 22 -1.15 -2.87 6.56
N SER A 23 -0.21 -2.74 7.50
CA SER A 23 -0.31 -1.77 8.60
C SER A 23 0.41 -0.46 8.32
N PHE A 24 1.60 -0.53 7.71
CA PHE A 24 2.51 0.61 7.62
C PHE A 24 2.68 1.21 6.23
N ASN A 25 2.23 0.50 5.18
CA ASN A 25 2.32 0.94 3.79
C ASN A 25 0.92 1.11 3.19
N LEU A 26 0.23 2.14 3.70
CA LEU A 26 -1.12 2.53 3.30
C LEU A 26 -1.10 3.74 2.36
N ASP A 27 -0.31 3.64 1.30
CA ASP A 27 -0.06 4.73 0.34
C ASP A 27 -1.33 5.21 -0.36
N GLY A 28 -2.18 4.29 -0.82
CA GLY A 28 -3.48 4.62 -1.42
C GLY A 28 -4.38 5.38 -0.44
N THR A 29 -4.34 5.01 0.85
CA THR A 29 -5.06 5.76 1.89
C THR A 29 -4.51 7.17 2.05
N ASN A 30 -3.18 7.32 2.10
CA ASN A 30 -2.52 8.61 2.25
C ASN A 30 -2.77 9.54 1.04
N ILE A 31 -2.66 9.01 -0.18
CA ILE A 31 -2.95 9.71 -1.43
C ILE A 31 -4.40 10.19 -1.41
N TYR A 32 -5.35 9.30 -1.10
CA TYR A 32 -6.76 9.65 -1.05
C TYR A 32 -7.03 10.76 -0.03
N MET A 33 -6.52 10.65 1.21
CA MET A 33 -6.79 11.66 2.24
C MET A 33 -6.25 13.03 1.86
N THR A 34 -5.03 13.07 1.29
CA THR A 34 -4.42 14.33 0.87
C THR A 34 -5.20 14.97 -0.28
N LEU A 35 -5.54 14.18 -1.31
CA LEU A 35 -6.30 14.69 -2.45
C LEU A 35 -7.74 15.05 -2.08
N ALA A 36 -8.40 14.28 -1.22
CA ALA A 36 -9.75 14.57 -0.77
C ALA A 36 -9.80 15.86 0.04
N ALA A 37 -8.81 16.11 0.89
CA ALA A 37 -8.75 17.35 1.64
C ALA A 37 -8.49 18.57 0.74
N LEU A 38 -7.59 18.45 -0.24
CA LEU A 38 -7.36 19.51 -1.25
C LEU A 38 -8.61 19.76 -2.07
N PHE A 39 -9.32 18.70 -2.49
CA PHE A 39 -10.57 18.80 -3.22
C PHE A 39 -11.64 19.54 -2.40
N ILE A 40 -11.81 19.19 -1.11
CA ILE A 40 -12.77 19.88 -0.25
C ILE A 40 -12.41 21.35 -0.08
N ALA A 41 -11.13 21.67 0.15
CA ALA A 41 -10.69 23.05 0.25
C ALA A 41 -11.04 23.86 -1.01
N GLN A 42 -10.73 23.31 -2.19
CA GLN A 42 -11.04 23.94 -3.48
C GLN A 42 -12.55 24.06 -3.74
N ALA A 43 -13.34 23.03 -3.41
CA ALA A 43 -14.79 23.05 -3.58
C ALA A 43 -15.49 24.06 -2.66
N MET A 44 -14.86 24.40 -1.54
CA MET A 44 -15.34 25.38 -0.57
C MET A 44 -14.72 26.77 -0.77
N ASP A 45 -13.98 27.00 -1.86
CA ASP A 45 -13.25 28.24 -2.16
C ASP A 45 -12.24 28.65 -1.06
N VAL A 46 -11.68 27.65 -0.37
CA VAL A 46 -10.63 27.82 0.64
C VAL A 46 -9.27 27.70 -0.02
N HIS A 47 -8.53 28.80 -0.04
CA HIS A 47 -7.14 28.80 -0.51
C HIS A 47 -6.21 28.27 0.59
N LEU A 48 -5.49 27.18 0.28
CA LEU A 48 -4.46 26.63 1.15
C LEU A 48 -3.08 27.09 0.69
N SER A 49 -2.37 27.76 1.59
CA SER A 49 -0.96 28.09 1.39
C SER A 49 -0.11 26.81 1.26
N LEU A 50 1.08 26.93 0.66
CA LEU A 50 2.03 25.81 0.57
C LEU A 50 2.37 25.21 1.94
N GLY A 51 2.45 26.03 2.99
CA GLY A 51 2.69 25.56 4.36
C GLY A 51 1.56 24.69 4.89
N GLU A 52 0.31 25.10 4.66
CA GLU A 52 -0.88 24.31 5.05
C GLU A 52 -0.97 23.02 4.25
N GLN A 53 -0.65 23.03 2.95
CA GLN A 53 -0.63 21.82 2.12
C GLN A 53 0.43 20.82 2.61
N LEU A 54 1.64 21.29 2.95
CA LEU A 54 2.70 20.45 3.51
C LEU A 54 2.35 19.93 4.91
N GLY A 55 1.76 20.77 5.75
CA GLY A 55 1.27 20.37 7.08
C GLY A 55 0.18 19.30 6.99
N LEU A 56 -0.77 19.49 6.06
CA LEU A 56 -1.83 18.52 5.79
C LEU A 56 -1.24 17.18 5.32
N LEU A 57 -0.29 17.21 4.38
CA LEU A 57 0.41 16.01 3.91
C LEU A 57 1.14 15.31 5.07
N ALA A 58 1.85 16.05 5.93
CA ALA A 58 2.56 15.48 7.07
C ALA A 58 1.60 14.80 8.06
N VAL A 59 0.47 15.44 8.36
CA VAL A 59 -0.58 14.86 9.22
C VAL A 59 -1.21 13.64 8.56
N ALA A 60 -1.56 13.70 7.28
CA ALA A 60 -2.10 12.57 6.51
C ALA A 60 -1.13 11.38 6.49
N MET A 61 0.16 11.65 6.31
CA MET A 61 1.20 10.62 6.37
C MET A 61 1.29 9.97 7.74
N LEU A 62 1.06 10.70 8.83
CA LEU A 62 1.05 10.13 10.18
C LEU A 62 -0.25 9.37 10.45
N SER A 63 -1.40 9.99 10.15
CA SER A 63 -2.73 9.46 10.46
C SER A 63 -3.12 8.25 9.60
N SER A 64 -2.59 8.15 8.37
CA SER A 64 -2.84 7.03 7.45
C SER A 64 -2.49 5.67 8.04
N LYS A 65 -1.42 5.58 8.85
CA LYS A 65 -1.01 4.35 9.51
C LYS A 65 -2.00 3.90 10.60
N GLY A 66 -2.73 4.86 11.18
CA GLY A 66 -3.79 4.59 12.15
C GLY A 66 -5.10 4.08 11.52
N ALA A 67 -5.23 4.14 10.18
CA ALA A 67 -6.38 3.61 9.46
C ALA A 67 -6.27 2.10 9.15
N ALA A 68 -5.17 1.46 9.54
CA ALA A 68 -4.98 0.03 9.35
C ALA A 68 -5.94 -0.77 10.26
N GLY A 69 -6.89 -1.49 9.68
CA GLY A 69 -7.55 -2.62 10.35
C GLY A 69 -9.05 -2.48 10.65
N VAL A 70 -9.69 -1.35 10.36
CA VAL A 70 -11.15 -1.19 10.56
C VAL A 70 -11.82 -0.65 9.30
N THR A 71 -12.89 -1.32 8.85
CA THR A 71 -13.71 -0.87 7.71
C THR A 71 -14.26 0.52 7.97
N GLY A 72 -14.12 1.44 7.00
CA GLY A 72 -14.60 2.81 7.12
C GLY A 72 -13.70 3.76 7.94
N SER A 73 -12.62 3.26 8.55
CA SER A 73 -11.66 4.10 9.30
C SER A 73 -11.07 5.22 8.45
N GLY A 74 -10.81 4.99 7.16
CA GLY A 74 -10.20 5.99 6.29
C GLY A 74 -11.02 7.29 6.15
N PHE A 75 -12.35 7.24 6.25
CA PHE A 75 -13.18 8.44 6.26
C PHE A 75 -13.10 9.20 7.59
N ILE A 76 -13.05 8.47 8.71
CA ILE A 76 -12.85 9.04 10.05
C ILE A 76 -11.46 9.69 10.14
N THR A 77 -10.43 9.03 9.61
CA THR A 77 -9.06 9.55 9.55
C THR A 77 -8.99 10.83 8.72
N LEU A 78 -9.71 10.90 7.60
CA LEU A 78 -9.83 12.13 6.82
C LEU A 78 -10.46 13.27 7.63
N ALA A 79 -11.54 13.00 8.38
CA ALA A 79 -12.14 14.00 9.27
C ALA A 79 -11.15 14.52 10.30
N ALA A 80 -10.36 13.61 10.90
CA ALA A 80 -9.32 13.97 11.86
C ALA A 80 -8.19 14.79 11.22
N THR A 81 -7.78 14.47 10.00
CA THR A 81 -6.77 15.24 9.25
C THR A 81 -7.28 16.65 8.90
N LEU A 82 -8.54 16.78 8.48
CA LEU A 82 -9.15 18.08 8.18
C LEU A 82 -9.28 18.95 9.43
N ALA A 83 -9.52 18.37 10.60
CA ALA A 83 -9.58 19.11 11.85
C ALA A 83 -8.26 19.83 12.22
N VAL A 84 -7.12 19.42 11.63
CA VAL A 84 -5.82 20.09 11.84
C VAL A 84 -5.68 21.37 10.99
N VAL A 85 -6.54 21.56 9.99
CA VAL A 85 -6.57 22.76 9.15
C VAL A 85 -7.90 23.50 9.39
N PRO A 86 -7.94 24.47 10.32
CA PRO A 86 -9.17 25.11 10.77
C PRO A 86 -9.94 25.85 9.67
N SER A 87 -9.25 26.23 8.59
CA SER A 87 -9.82 26.94 7.44
C SER A 87 -10.71 26.04 6.58
N VAL A 88 -10.58 24.71 6.65
CA VAL A 88 -11.37 23.78 5.84
C VAL A 88 -12.57 23.26 6.65
N PRO A 89 -13.82 23.57 6.22
CA PRO A 89 -15.00 23.14 6.96
C PRO A 89 -15.19 21.62 6.90
N VAL A 90 -15.32 20.97 8.06
CA VAL A 90 -15.64 19.53 8.15
C VAL A 90 -16.96 19.19 7.43
N ALA A 91 -17.90 20.13 7.37
CA ALA A 91 -19.15 19.99 6.61
C ALA A 91 -18.91 19.69 5.11
N GLY A 92 -17.77 20.12 4.54
CA GLY A 92 -17.38 19.82 3.17
C GLY A 92 -17.18 18.32 2.90
N MET A 93 -17.01 17.49 3.94
CA MET A 93 -16.97 16.03 3.80
C MET A 93 -18.27 15.44 3.23
N ALA A 94 -19.40 16.14 3.37
CA ALA A 94 -20.66 15.72 2.76
C ALA A 94 -20.56 15.61 1.22
N LEU A 95 -19.68 16.40 0.59
CA LEU A 95 -19.46 16.41 -0.86
C LEU A 95 -18.90 15.08 -1.37
N ILE A 96 -18.12 14.38 -0.54
CA ILE A 96 -17.42 13.15 -0.92
C ILE A 96 -18.02 11.89 -0.28
N LEU A 97 -18.99 12.04 0.64
CA LEU A 97 -19.59 10.93 1.38
C LEU A 97 -20.15 9.84 0.45
N GLY A 98 -20.82 10.25 -0.63
CA GLY A 98 -21.39 9.30 -1.60
C GLY A 98 -20.35 8.49 -2.37
N VAL A 99 -19.19 9.10 -2.66
CA VAL A 99 -18.12 8.45 -3.44
C VAL A 99 -17.08 7.75 -2.56
N ASP A 100 -17.00 8.07 -1.26
CA ASP A 100 -15.99 7.51 -0.35
C ASP A 100 -16.07 5.98 -0.28
N ARG A 101 -17.26 5.39 -0.37
CA ARG A 101 -17.43 3.94 -0.42
C ARG A 101 -16.73 3.32 -1.63
N PHE A 102 -16.93 3.89 -2.81
CA PHE A 102 -16.25 3.44 -4.03
C PHE A 102 -14.73 3.67 -3.92
N MET A 103 -14.33 4.84 -3.44
CA MET A 103 -12.93 5.18 -3.23
C MET A 103 -12.25 4.30 -2.18
N SER A 104 -13.00 3.73 -1.22
CA SER A 104 -12.49 2.72 -0.28
C SER A 104 -11.93 1.50 -0.99
N GLU A 105 -12.61 1.03 -2.05
CA GLU A 105 -12.12 -0.11 -2.84
C GLU A 105 -10.88 0.26 -3.65
N CYS A 106 -10.88 1.46 -4.26
CA CYS A 106 -9.70 1.97 -4.98
C CYS A 106 -8.47 2.10 -4.06
N ARG A 107 -8.67 2.55 -2.82
CA ARG A 107 -7.62 2.60 -1.79
C ARG A 107 -7.08 1.21 -1.49
N ALA A 108 -7.97 0.25 -1.24
CA ALA A 108 -7.58 -1.13 -0.96
C ALA A 108 -6.76 -1.74 -2.11
N LEU A 109 -7.17 -1.53 -3.35
CA LEU A 109 -6.44 -1.99 -4.53
C LEU A 109 -5.06 -1.35 -4.64
N THR A 110 -4.97 -0.03 -4.46
CA THR A 110 -3.70 0.70 -4.54
C THR A 110 -2.73 0.25 -3.45
N ASN A 111 -3.21 0.11 -2.21
CA ASN A 111 -2.40 -0.41 -1.09
C ASN A 111 -1.93 -1.83 -1.38
N PHE A 112 -2.81 -2.68 -1.92
CA PHE A 112 -2.46 -4.05 -2.28
C PHE A 112 -1.37 -4.11 -3.35
N VAL A 113 -1.48 -3.32 -4.42
CA VAL A 113 -0.47 -3.23 -5.48
C VAL A 113 0.86 -2.73 -4.91
N GLY A 114 0.85 -1.66 -4.11
CA GLY A 114 2.05 -1.14 -3.47
C GLY A 114 2.75 -2.18 -2.59
N ASN A 115 2.00 -2.92 -1.79
CA ASN A 115 2.53 -4.00 -0.95
C ASN A 115 3.08 -5.18 -1.76
N ALA A 116 2.41 -5.55 -2.85
CA ALA A 116 2.89 -6.59 -3.76
C ALA A 116 4.22 -6.20 -4.42
N VAL A 117 4.31 -4.98 -4.95
CA VAL A 117 5.53 -4.45 -5.56
C VAL A 117 6.65 -4.33 -4.53
N ALA A 118 6.37 -3.79 -3.35
CA ALA A 118 7.34 -3.69 -2.26
C ALA A 118 7.89 -5.06 -1.87
N THR A 119 7.04 -6.09 -1.81
CA THR A 119 7.47 -7.46 -1.51
C THR A 119 8.45 -7.99 -2.54
N LEU A 120 8.20 -7.77 -3.84
CA LEU A 120 9.12 -8.18 -4.91
C LEU A 120 10.44 -7.40 -4.88
N VAL A 121 10.38 -6.09 -4.60
CA VAL A 121 11.58 -5.24 -4.49
C VAL A 121 12.45 -5.68 -3.32
N ILE A 122 11.86 -5.92 -2.15
CA ILE A 122 12.59 -6.40 -0.97
C ILE A 122 13.15 -7.80 -1.21
N ALA A 123 12.36 -8.71 -1.78
CA ALA A 123 12.84 -10.05 -2.13
C ALA A 123 14.04 -10.00 -3.07
N ARG A 124 14.02 -9.10 -4.07
CA ARG A 124 15.16 -8.87 -4.97
C ARG A 124 16.38 -8.32 -4.24
N TRP A 125 16.18 -7.35 -3.35
CA TRP A 125 17.28 -6.71 -2.61
C TRP A 125 17.97 -7.70 -1.67
N GLU A 126 17.19 -8.58 -1.03
CA GLU A 126 17.67 -9.63 -0.15
C GLU A 126 18.25 -10.85 -0.88
N GLY A 127 18.27 -10.85 -2.22
CA GLY A 127 18.73 -12.00 -3.01
C GLY A 127 17.81 -13.24 -2.89
N LYS A 128 16.54 -13.04 -2.54
CA LYS A 128 15.53 -14.07 -2.25
C LYS A 128 14.38 -14.05 -3.26
N LEU A 129 14.69 -13.73 -4.51
CA LEU A 129 13.72 -13.66 -5.61
C LEU A 129 14.22 -14.49 -6.79
N ASP A 130 13.51 -15.56 -7.09
CA ASP A 130 13.65 -16.28 -8.36
C ASP A 130 13.11 -15.40 -9.51
N ARG A 131 14.02 -14.96 -10.38
CA ARG A 131 13.69 -14.09 -11.52
C ARG A 131 13.12 -14.84 -12.70
N GLU A 132 13.44 -16.12 -12.85
CA GLU A 132 12.88 -16.99 -13.89
C GLU A 132 11.39 -17.24 -13.57
N ALA A 133 11.09 -17.61 -12.32
CA ALA A 133 9.71 -17.75 -11.85
C ALA A 133 8.92 -16.44 -11.92
N LEU A 134 9.52 -15.29 -11.58
CA LEU A 134 8.86 -14.00 -11.72
C LEU A 134 8.53 -13.67 -13.18
N ALA A 135 9.47 -13.87 -14.10
CA ALA A 135 9.24 -13.63 -15.53
C ALA A 135 8.09 -14.51 -16.06
N LEU A 136 8.10 -15.81 -15.72
CA LEU A 136 7.02 -16.73 -16.07
C LEU A 136 5.65 -16.27 -15.52
N ALA A 137 5.62 -15.82 -14.26
CA ALA A 137 4.40 -15.34 -13.62
C ALA A 137 3.85 -14.06 -14.28
N LEU A 138 4.72 -13.18 -14.76
CA LEU A 138 4.34 -11.94 -15.46
C LEU A 138 3.85 -12.22 -16.89
N ASP A 139 4.38 -13.25 -17.55
CA ASP A 139 3.93 -13.72 -18.87
C ASP A 139 2.61 -14.53 -18.81
N GLY A 140 2.00 -14.66 -17.62
CA GLY A 140 0.72 -15.35 -17.40
C GLY A 140 0.85 -16.86 -17.16
N GLY A 141 2.07 -17.38 -17.05
CA GLY A 141 2.32 -18.75 -16.60
C GLY A 141 2.12 -18.90 -15.10
N ALA A 142 1.78 -20.11 -14.65
CA ALA A 142 1.79 -20.45 -13.23
C ALA A 142 3.03 -21.30 -12.94
N GLY A 143 4.04 -20.70 -12.29
CA GLY A 143 5.17 -21.45 -11.75
C GLY A 143 4.82 -22.17 -10.43
N PRO A 144 5.58 -23.22 -10.06
CA PRO A 144 5.48 -23.85 -8.74
C PRO A 144 5.76 -22.85 -7.60
N VAL A 145 5.38 -23.20 -6.37
CA VAL A 145 5.58 -22.32 -5.21
C VAL A 145 7.08 -22.25 -4.91
N ALA A 146 7.63 -21.03 -4.77
CA ALA A 146 9.06 -20.87 -4.47
C ALA A 146 9.44 -21.63 -3.19
N GLU A 147 10.45 -22.48 -3.31
CA GLU A 147 11.09 -23.13 -2.16
C GLU A 147 12.04 -22.14 -1.47
N MET A 148 12.42 -22.45 -0.23
CA MET A 148 13.36 -21.61 0.50
C MET A 148 14.76 -21.79 -0.11
N PRO A 149 15.49 -20.71 -0.49
CA PRO A 149 16.85 -20.85 -1.00
C PRO A 149 17.71 -21.61 0.01
N ASP A 150 18.43 -22.64 -0.43
CA ASP A 150 19.29 -23.43 0.46
C ASP A 150 20.39 -22.53 1.01
N PRO A 151 20.45 -22.28 2.33
CA PRO A 151 21.49 -21.46 2.93
C PRO A 151 22.90 -22.08 2.82
N ALA A 152 23.01 -23.36 2.45
CA ALA A 152 24.27 -24.05 2.18
C ALA A 152 24.69 -23.99 0.70
N ALA A 153 23.80 -23.59 -0.20
CA ALA A 153 24.14 -23.32 -1.59
C ALA A 153 24.97 -22.05 -1.70
N GLY A 154 26.09 -22.11 -2.44
CA GLY A 154 26.93 -20.96 -2.69
C GLY A 154 26.19 -19.86 -3.48
N PRO A 155 26.81 -18.67 -3.67
CA PRO A 155 26.20 -17.60 -4.46
C PRO A 155 25.91 -18.12 -5.90
N GLY A 156 24.63 -18.31 -6.23
CA GLY A 156 24.18 -18.72 -7.58
C GLY A 156 23.42 -20.04 -7.69
N ASP A 157 23.03 -20.72 -6.60
CA ASP A 157 22.16 -21.90 -6.67
C ASP A 157 20.67 -21.51 -6.46
N ASP A 158 20.09 -20.96 -7.53
CA ASP A 158 18.76 -20.31 -7.54
C ASP A 158 17.60 -21.25 -7.97
N LYS A 159 17.75 -22.59 -7.92
CA LYS A 159 16.80 -23.51 -8.59
C LYS A 159 16.15 -24.60 -7.71
N ALA A 160 15.85 -24.30 -6.45
CA ALA A 160 15.00 -25.18 -5.64
C ALA A 160 13.52 -24.73 -5.75
N LEU A 161 12.71 -25.56 -6.42
CA LEU A 161 11.26 -25.39 -6.54
C LEU A 161 10.60 -26.43 -5.61
N ALA A 162 9.56 -26.03 -4.88
CA ALA A 162 8.82 -26.96 -4.03
C ALA A 162 8.10 -28.00 -4.90
N ASP A 163 8.37 -29.29 -4.66
CA ASP A 163 7.56 -30.38 -5.19
C ASP A 163 6.18 -30.38 -4.50
N ASP A 164 5.12 -30.53 -5.31
CA ASP A 164 3.69 -30.32 -5.04
C ASP A 164 3.14 -30.64 -3.63
#